data_AF-A0A4D4KR30-F1
#
_entry.id   AF-A0A4D4KR30-F1
#
_cell.length_a   1.000
_cell.length_b   1.000
_cell.length_c   1.000
_cell.angle_alpha   90.00
_cell.angle_beta   90.00
_cell.angle_gamma   90.00
#
_symmetry.space_group_name_H-M   'P 1'
#
loop_
_entity.id
_entity.type
_entity.pdbx_description
1 polymer ?
#
loop_
_entity_poly.entity_id
_entity_poly.type
_entity_poly.pdbx_seq_one_letter_code
_entity_poly.pdbx_strand_id
1 'polypeptide(L)'
;MRFTVGQDDYDAGAGTWVMVPPGAPHTFANVSDETAVMLNTFTPDLYVQYFRDLKGMVESGQPLSRDAVAEVWAKCGTEPSTEYAS
;
A
#
# COMPACT_ATOMS: atom_id res chain seq x y z
N MET A 1 -12.25 -1.46 -4.65
CA MET A 1 -10.93 -1.73 -4.04
C MET A 1 -11.13 -2.69 -2.89
N ARG A 2 -10.43 -3.82 -2.85
CA ARG A 2 -10.42 -4.70 -1.68
C ARG A 2 -9.34 -4.26 -0.72
N PHE A 3 -9.68 -4.10 0.54
CA PHE A 3 -8.73 -3.95 1.64
C PHE A 3 -8.70 -5.24 2.44
N THR A 4 -7.52 -5.77 2.70
CA THR A 4 -7.32 -6.91 3.60
C THR A 4 -6.66 -6.38 4.86
N VAL A 5 -7.24 -6.65 6.02
CA VAL A 5 -6.72 -6.24 7.34
C VAL A 5 -6.66 -7.48 8.23
N GLY A 6 -5.45 -7.90 8.62
CA GLY A 6 -5.25 -9.22 9.21
C GLY A 6 -5.73 -10.33 8.28
N GLN A 7 -6.80 -11.04 8.66
CA GLN A 7 -7.44 -12.09 7.83
C GLN A 7 -8.77 -11.67 7.20
N ASP A 8 -9.23 -10.45 7.47
CA ASP A 8 -10.54 -9.97 7.01
C ASP A 8 -10.42 -9.16 5.72
N ASP A 9 -11.34 -9.41 4.80
CA ASP A 9 -11.45 -8.70 3.53
C ASP A 9 -12.66 -7.73 3.54
N TYR A 10 -12.44 -6.52 3.03
CA TYR A 10 -13.45 -5.47 2.91
C TYR A 10 -13.44 -4.88 1.49
N ASP A 11 -14.54 -5.03 0.76
CA ASP A 11 -14.71 -4.42 -0.57
C ASP A 11 -15.26 -2.99 -0.45
N ALA A 12 -14.39 -2.01 -0.70
CA ALA A 12 -14.69 -0.59 -0.70
C ALA A 12 -15.03 -0.11 -2.13
N GLY A 13 -16.29 0.25 -2.34
CA GLY A 13 -16.80 0.87 -3.58
C GLY A 13 -16.56 2.39 -3.62
N ALA A 14 -16.92 3.02 -4.74
CA ALA A 14 -16.79 4.47 -4.90
C ALA A 14 -17.53 5.25 -3.79
N GLY A 15 -16.89 6.28 -3.25
CA GLY A 15 -17.43 7.08 -2.13
C GLY A 15 -17.23 6.46 -0.74
N THR A 16 -16.68 5.26 -0.63
CA THR A 16 -16.34 4.64 0.67
C THR A 16 -15.10 5.29 1.26
N TRP A 17 -15.16 5.64 2.54
CA TRP A 17 -14.00 6.08 3.32
C TRP A 17 -13.42 4.90 4.11
N VAL A 18 -12.11 4.66 3.99
CA VAL A 18 -11.39 3.62 4.73
C VAL A 18 -10.39 4.27 5.66
N MET A 19 -10.34 3.83 6.92
CA MET A 19 -9.38 4.29 7.91
C MET A 19 -8.73 3.08 8.56
N VAL A 20 -7.40 3.01 8.50
CA VAL A 20 -6.61 1.93 9.09
C VAL A 20 -5.71 2.53 10.18
N PRO A 21 -5.79 2.05 11.44
CA PRO A 21 -4.95 2.57 12.52
C PRO A 21 -3.50 2.10 12.38
N PRO A 22 -2.53 2.84 12.96
CA PRO A 22 -1.14 2.37 13.04
C PRO A 22 -1.04 0.99 13.69
N GLY A 23 -0.15 0.15 13.16
CA GLY A 23 0.11 -1.19 13.69
C GLY A 23 -0.88 -2.27 13.25
N ALA A 24 -1.95 -1.94 12.52
CA ALA A 24 -2.82 -2.96 11.92
C ALA A 24 -2.25 -3.40 10.56
N PRO A 25 -1.79 -4.66 10.39
CA PRO A 25 -1.27 -5.13 9.10
C PRO A 25 -2.37 -5.13 8.04
N HIS A 26 -2.10 -4.47 6.91
CA HIS A 26 -3.09 -4.33 5.85
C HIS A 26 -2.46 -4.23 4.46
N THR A 27 -3.26 -4.53 3.44
CA THR A 27 -2.95 -4.29 2.03
C THR A 27 -4.22 -3.92 1.27
N PHE A 28 -4.08 -3.51 0.02
CA PHE A 28 -5.21 -3.28 -0.88
C PHE A 28 -4.93 -3.81 -2.28
N ALA A 29 -5.98 -4.21 -2.98
CA ALA A 29 -5.93 -4.65 -4.38
C ALA A 29 -7.13 -4.12 -5.16
N ASN A 30 -6.91 -3.77 -6.43
CA ASN A 30 -8.01 -3.63 -7.36
C ASN A 30 -8.39 -5.03 -7.88
N VAL A 31 -9.46 -5.60 -7.35
CA VAL A 31 -9.96 -6.94 -7.70
C VAL A 31 -10.98 -6.92 -8.84
N SER A 32 -11.24 -5.75 -9.44
CA SER A 32 -12.16 -5.58 -10.55
C SER A 32 -11.42 -5.31 -11.85
N ASP A 33 -12.09 -5.52 -12.98
CA ASP A 33 -11.57 -5.22 -14.32
C ASP A 33 -11.68 -3.72 -14.69
N GLU A 34 -12.27 -2.91 -13.81
CA GLU A 34 -12.44 -1.48 -14.01
C GLU A 34 -11.27 -0.69 -13.37
N THR A 35 -10.92 0.45 -13.98
CA THR A 35 -9.94 1.37 -13.40
C THR A 35 -10.47 1.94 -12.09
N ALA A 36 -9.74 1.72 -11.00
CA ALA A 36 -10.02 2.33 -9.71
C ALA A 36 -9.12 3.55 -9.48
N VAL A 37 -9.71 4.62 -8.93
CA VAL A 37 -8.98 5.80 -8.42
C VAL A 37 -9.22 5.90 -6.93
N MET A 38 -8.14 5.92 -6.16
CA MET A 38 -8.18 6.05 -4.71
C MET A 38 -7.44 7.31 -4.29
N LEU A 39 -8.13 8.18 -3.54
CA LEU A 39 -7.50 9.30 -2.85
C LEU A 39 -7.01 8.80 -1.49
N ASN A 40 -5.70 8.92 -1.22
CA ASN A 40 -5.11 8.53 0.04
C ASN A 40 -4.49 9.73 0.76
N THR A 41 -4.66 9.79 2.07
CA THR A 41 -4.13 10.84 2.95
C THR A 41 -3.29 10.18 4.03
N PHE A 42 -2.05 10.65 4.21
CA PHE A 42 -1.12 10.10 5.18
C PHE A 42 -0.83 11.11 6.30
N THR A 43 -0.74 10.63 7.53
CA THR A 43 -0.27 11.42 8.67
C THR A 43 0.48 10.49 9.62
N PRO A 44 1.79 10.71 9.86
CA PRO A 44 2.67 11.72 9.25
C PRO A 44 2.89 11.49 7.73
N ASP A 45 3.48 12.47 7.04
CA ASP A 45 3.57 12.53 5.57
C ASP A 45 4.57 11.56 4.92
N LEU A 46 5.20 10.69 5.71
CA LEU A 46 6.29 9.80 5.27
C LEU A 46 5.94 8.96 4.03
N TYR A 47 4.68 8.55 3.88
CA TYR A 47 4.21 7.76 2.74
C TYR A 47 4.07 8.54 1.43
N VAL A 48 4.07 9.88 1.47
CA VAL A 48 4.12 10.69 0.24
C VAL A 48 5.44 10.46 -0.49
N GLN A 49 6.54 10.27 0.25
CA GLN A 49 7.85 9.99 -0.32
C GLN A 49 7.93 8.59 -0.95
N TYR A 50 7.26 7.59 -0.37
CA TYR A 50 7.17 6.24 -0.94
C TYR A 50 6.72 6.25 -2.41
N PHE A 51 5.63 6.95 -2.73
CA PHE A 51 5.12 7.00 -4.10
C PHE A 51 6.04 7.77 -5.06
N ARG A 52 6.77 8.79 -4.56
CA ARG A 52 7.77 9.50 -5.37
C ARG A 52 8.97 8.60 -5.68
N ASP A 53 9.43 7.84 -4.71
CA ASP A 53 10.54 6.90 -4.87
C ASP A 53 10.16 5.75 -5.82
N LEU A 54 8.96 5.18 -5.65
CA LEU A 54 8.43 4.17 -6.58
C LEU A 54 8.32 4.70 -8.01
N LYS A 55 7.84 5.94 -8.19
CA LYS A 55 7.81 6.58 -9.51
C LYS A 55 9.21 6.65 -10.12
N GLY A 56 10.21 7.07 -9.33
CA GLY A 56 11.61 7.13 -9.76
C GLY A 56 12.17 5.77 -10.16
N MET A 57 11.85 4.71 -9.42
CA MET A 57 12.26 3.32 -9.75
C MET A 57 11.64 2.85 -11.08
N VAL A 58 10.35 3.14 -11.30
CA VAL A 58 9.67 2.79 -12.56
C VAL A 58 10.28 3.55 -13.73
N GLU A 59 10.50 4.85 -13.57
CA GLU A 59 11.06 5.71 -14.62
C GLU A 59 12.53 5.36 -14.96
N SER A 60 13.29 4.81 -14.01
CA SER A 60 14.65 4.33 -14.25
C SER A 60 14.72 2.92 -14.85
N GLY A 61 13.57 2.23 -14.98
CA GLY A 61 13.50 0.83 -15.43
C GLY A 61 14.00 -0.17 -14.39
N GLN A 62 14.16 0.24 -13.13
CA GLN A 62 14.53 -0.67 -12.05
C GLN A 62 13.39 -1.67 -11.76
N PRO A 63 13.69 -2.97 -11.61
CA PRO A 63 12.68 -3.94 -11.20
C PRO A 63 12.10 -3.62 -9.82
N LEU A 64 10.76 -3.66 -9.69
CA LEU A 64 10.05 -3.55 -8.42
C LEU A 64 10.03 -4.91 -7.69
N SER A 65 11.20 -5.49 -7.46
CA SER A 65 11.31 -6.71 -6.65
C SER A 65 10.97 -6.43 -5.18
N ARG A 66 10.59 -7.46 -4.43
CA ARG A 66 10.30 -7.34 -3.00
C ARG A 66 11.46 -6.68 -2.24
N ASP A 67 12.68 -7.13 -2.50
CA ASP A 67 13.88 -6.64 -1.81
C ASP A 67 14.14 -5.16 -2.15
N ALA A 68 13.95 -4.76 -3.42
CA ALA A 68 14.14 -3.39 -3.85
C ALA A 68 13.10 -2.43 -3.24
N VAL A 69 11.85 -2.87 -3.09
CA VAL A 69 10.80 -2.05 -2.48
C VAL A 69 10.89 -2.02 -0.95
N ALA A 70 11.48 -3.05 -0.33
CA ALA A 70 11.67 -3.11 1.12
C ALA A 70 12.54 -1.96 1.65
N GLU A 71 13.55 -1.54 0.90
CA GLU A 71 14.37 -0.37 1.25
C GLU A 71 13.56 0.94 1.29
N VAL A 72 12.52 1.05 0.44
CA VAL A 72 11.63 2.22 0.41
C VAL A 72 10.65 2.16 1.59
N TRP A 73 10.07 1.00 1.88
CA TRP A 73 9.17 0.83 3.03
C TRP A 73 9.85 1.20 4.35
N ALA A 74 11.11 0.76 4.55
CA ALA A 74 11.87 1.06 5.77
C ALA A 74 12.02 2.57 6.00
N LYS A 75 12.26 3.37 4.94
CA LYS A 75 12.36 4.84 5.03
C LYS A 75 11.05 5.50 5.44
N CYS A 76 9.92 4.85 5.15
CA CYS A 76 8.58 5.31 5.49
C CYS A 76 8.08 4.76 6.84
N GLY A 77 8.94 4.12 7.64
CA GLY A 77 8.55 3.52 8.93
C GLY A 77 7.56 2.37 8.76
N THR A 78 7.63 1.66 7.63
CA THR A 78 6.75 0.53 7.30
C THR A 78 7.56 -0.73 7.13
N GLU A 79 7.02 -1.85 7.61
CA GLU A 79 7.59 -3.16 7.43
C GLU A 79 6.52 -4.15 6.93
N PRO A 80 6.88 -5.14 6.10
CA PRO A 80 5.98 -6.22 5.75
C PRO A 80 5.65 -7.07 6.98
N SER A 81 4.36 -7.26 7.27
CA SER A 81 3.96 -8.24 8.28
C SER A 81 4.20 -9.67 7.79
N THR A 82 4.70 -10.52 8.68
CA THR A 82 4.85 -11.97 8.47
C THR A 82 3.77 -12.78 9.19
N GLU A 83 2.91 -12.12 9.97
CA GLU A 83 1.93 -12.79 10.84
C GLU A 83 0.81 -13.49 10.06
N TYR A 84 0.51 -13.00 8.86
CA TYR A 84 -0.57 -13.48 7.99
C TYR A 84 -0.07 -13.97 6.63
N ALA A 85 1.25 -14.09 6.46
CA ALA A 85 1.85 -14.61 5.24
C ALA A 85 1.74 -16.13 5.23
N SER A 86 0.69 -16.64 4.57
CA SER A 86 0.54 -18.07 4.23
C SER A 86 1.36 -18.46 3.01
#